data_AF-A0A8S0FW76-F1
#
_entry.id   AF-A0A8S0FW76-F1
#
_cell.length_a   1.000
_cell.length_b   1.000
_cell.length_c   1.000
_cell.angle_alpha   90.00
_cell.angle_beta   90.00
_cell.angle_gamma   90.00
#
_symmetry.space_group_name_H-M   'P 1'
#
loop_
_entity.id
_entity.type
_entity.pdbx_description
1 polymer ?
#
loop_
_entity_poly.entity_id
_entity_poly.type
_entity_poly.pdbx_seq_one_letter_code
_entity_poly.pdbx_strand_id
1 'polypeptide(L)' 'MKKLRIGVVGLGGIAQKAWLPVLAAASDWTLQGAVVAYARQSPANL' A
#
# COMPACT_ATOMS: atom_id res chain seq x y z
N MET A 1 4.87 -24.57 -3.86
CA MET A 1 5.66 -23.54 -3.15
C MET A 1 4.72 -22.46 -2.62
N LYS A 2 4.87 -22.03 -1.36
CA LYS A 2 3.99 -21.01 -0.76
C LYS A 2 4.56 -19.63 -1.09
N LYS A 3 3.87 -18.85 -1.92
CA LYS A 3 4.29 -17.49 -2.27
C LYS A 3 4.14 -16.55 -1.08
N LEU A 4 5.11 -15.67 -0.89
CA LEU A 4 5.09 -14.68 0.18
C LEU A 4 3.98 -13.65 -0.08
N ARG A 5 3.19 -13.31 0.94
CA ARG A 5 2.09 -12.35 0.86
C ARG A 5 2.54 -11.06 1.53
N ILE A 6 2.56 -9.96 0.79
CA ILE A 6 2.98 -8.67 1.34
C ILE A 6 1.85 -7.63 1.28
N GLY A 7 1.84 -6.74 2.26
CA GLY A 7 0.98 -5.57 2.33
C GLY A 7 1.83 -4.31 2.46
N VAL A 8 1.37 -3.20 1.87
CA VAL A 8 2.10 -1.93 1.86
C VAL A 8 1.26 -0.85 2.55
N VAL A 9 1.88 -0.10 3.46
CA VAL A 9 1.27 1.02 4.19
C VAL A 9 1.84 2.33 3.65
N GLY A 10 0.99 3.33 3.41
CA GLY A 10 1.43 4.66 2.98
C GLY A 10 1.51 4.84 1.45
N LEU A 11 0.82 4.00 0.68
CA LEU A 11 0.70 4.15 -0.77
C LEU A 11 -0.31 5.25 -1.13
N GLY A 12 0.14 6.50 -1.07
CA GLY A 12 -0.59 7.65 -1.65
C GLY A 12 -0.62 7.61 -3.19
N GLY A 13 -1.40 8.49 -3.82
CA GLY A 13 -1.64 8.44 -5.27
C GLY A 13 -0.39 8.54 -6.17
N ILE A 14 0.64 9.28 -5.74
CA ILE A 14 1.92 9.37 -6.47
C ILE A 14 2.76 8.11 -6.23
N ALA A 15 2.80 7.63 -4.98
CA ALA A 15 3.49 6.40 -4.63
C ALA A 15 2.88 5.22 -5.40
N GLN A 16 1.56 5.19 -5.64
CA GLN A 16 0.93 4.17 -6.45
C GLN A 16 1.47 4.16 -7.88
N LYS A 17 1.53 5.31 -8.56
CA LYS A 17 2.02 5.36 -9.94
C LYS A 17 3.49 4.94 -10.07
N ALA A 18 4.32 5.31 -9.10
CA ALA A 18 5.74 4.95 -9.10
C ALA A 18 5.99 3.49 -8.69
N TRP A 19 5.25 2.99 -7.69
CA TRP A 19 5.53 1.72 -7.04
C TRP A 19 4.62 0.57 -7.45
N LEU A 20 3.41 0.77 -7.98
CA LEU A 20 2.59 -0.35 -8.48
C LEU A 20 3.31 -1.18 -9.55
N PRO A 21 3.99 -0.59 -10.55
CA PRO A 21 4.70 -1.38 -11.55
C PRO A 21 5.82 -2.23 -10.94
N VAL A 22 6.54 -1.66 -9.95
CA VAL A 22 7.62 -2.34 -9.22
C VAL A 22 7.07 -3.47 -8.36
N LEU A 23 5.95 -3.24 -7.69
CA LEU A 23 5.32 -4.22 -6.82
C LEU A 23 4.59 -5.32 -7.61
N ALA A 24 4.12 -5.03 -8.82
CA ALA A 24 3.45 -5.99 -9.69
C ALA A 24 4.42 -6.90 -10.46
N ALA A 25 5.68 -6.49 -10.64
CA ALA A 25 6.70 -7.25 -11.36
C ALA A 25 7.27 -8.44 -10.58
N ALA A 26 6.77 -8.74 -9.38
CA ALA A 26 7.32 -9.76 -8.51
C ALA A 26 6.84 -11.18 -8.83
N SER A 27 7.79 -12.09 -9.03
CA SER A 27 7.53 -13.50 -9.32
C SER A 27 7.28 -14.36 -8.07
N ASP A 28 7.97 -14.01 -6.97
CA ASP A 28 8.07 -14.83 -5.75
C ASP A 28 7.08 -14.44 -4.64
N TRP A 29 6.41 -13.30 -4.81
CA TRP A 29 5.48 -12.76 -3.83
C TRP A 29 4.26 -12.13 -4.50
N THR A 30 3.18 -11.97 -3.74
CA THR A 30 1.92 -11.37 -4.22
C THR A 30 1.53 -10.20 -3.34
N LEU A 31 1.22 -9.06 -3.97
CA LEU A 31 0.64 -7.90 -3.29
C LEU A 31 -0.81 -8.23 -2.90
N GLN A 32 -1.10 -8.26 -1.61
CA GLN A 32 -2.45 -8.56 -1.11
C GLN A 32 -3.31 -7.32 -0.91
N GLY A 33 -2.68 -6.17 -0.72
CA GLY A 33 -3.39 -4.92 -0.50
C GLY A 33 -2.44 -3.78 -0.16
N ALA A 34 -2.93 -2.58 -0.42
CA ALA A 34 -2.29 -1.35 -0.03
C ALA A 34 -3.28 -0.55 0.82
N VAL A 35 -2.82 -0.06 1.97
CA VAL A 35 -3.62 0.82 2.83
C VAL A 35 -2.98 2.21 2.85
N VAL A 36 -3.82 3.21 2.70
CA VAL A 36 -3.44 4.61 2.87
C VAL A 36 -3.98 5.09 4.21
N ALA A 37 -3.09 5.57 5.07
CA ALA A 37 -3.47 6.18 6.33
C ALA A 37 -3.58 7.69 6.10
N TYR A 38 -4.79 8.17 5.87
CA TYR A 38 -5.07 9.59 6.06
C TYR A 38 -5.35 9.79 7.54
N ALA A 39 -4.63 10.70 8.17
CA ALA A 39 -4.90 11.07 9.55
C ALA A 39 -6.39 11.41 9.67
N ARG A 40 -7.11 10.72 10.56
CA ARG A 40 -8.45 11.13 10.94
C ARG A 40 -8.29 12.52 11.56
N GLN A 41 -8.68 13.57 10.83
CA GLN A 41 -8.70 14.94 11.34
C GLN A 41 -9.45 14.90 12.68
N SER A 42 -8.79 15.27 13.77
CA SER A 42 -9.46 15.48 15.05
C SER A 42 -10.67 16.38 14.80
N PRO A 43 -11.86 16.06 15.35
CA PRO A 43 -12.93 17.04 15.37
C PRO A 43 -12.39 18.24 16.15
N ALA A 44 -12.04 19.29 15.43
CA ALA A 44 -11.90 20.58 16.06
C ALA A 44 -13.26 20.88 16.70
N ASN A 45 -13.22 21.29 17.97
CA ASN A 45 -14.32 21.79 18.80
C ASN A 45 -14.92 20.76 19.78
N LEU A 46 -14.26 20.63 20.93
CA LEU A 46 -14.90 20.63 22.25
C LEU A 46 -14.40 21.85 23.01
#